data_AF-A0A7X5QH88-F1
#
_entry.id   AF-A0A7X5QH88-F1
#
_cell.length_a   1.000
_cell.length_b   1.000
_cell.length_c   1.000
_cell.angle_alpha   90.00
_cell.angle_beta   90.00
_cell.angle_gamma   90.00
#
_symmetry.space_group_name_H-M   'P 1'
#
loop_
_entity.id
_entity.type
_entity.pdbx_description
1 polymer ?
#
loop_
_entity_poly.entity_id
_entity_poly.type
_entity_poly.pdbx_seq_one_letter_code
_entity_poly.pdbx_strand_id
1 'polypeptide(L)'
;MQFTVYSNTGKSAVYPLLIDVTSDIIGQLNRRIVIPLLPVGMYPNGMRPERLTPLIRLVDDNEYVVMTHEMASIPARSLGAAFCDASSYRKQIKDAIDFLLDGI
;
A
#
# COMPACT_ATOMS: atom_id res chain seq x y z
N MET A 1 -10.03 -1.74 6.62
CA MET A 1 -9.51 -2.62 7.68
C MET A 1 -8.03 -2.67 7.47
N GLN A 2 -7.25 -2.68 8.55
CA GLN A 2 -5.80 -2.62 8.42
C GLN A 2 -5.28 -3.79 7.57
N PHE A 3 -4.39 -3.49 6.63
CA PHE A 3 -3.80 -4.39 5.64
C PHE A 3 -4.77 -4.97 4.60
N THR A 4 -5.97 -4.44 4.48
CA THR A 4 -6.83 -4.71 3.32
C THR A 4 -6.39 -3.88 2.12
N VAL A 5 -6.33 -4.53 0.96
CA VAL A 5 -6.09 -3.89 -0.34
C VAL A 5 -7.42 -3.52 -0.96
N TYR A 6 -7.52 -2.31 -1.50
CA TYR A 6 -8.70 -1.77 -2.16
C TYR A 6 -8.35 -1.28 -3.56
N SER A 7 -9.33 -1.27 -4.47
CA SER A 7 -9.17 -0.60 -5.76
C SER A 7 -9.03 0.91 -5.56
N ASN A 8 -8.10 1.53 -6.27
CA ASN A 8 -7.96 2.98 -6.32
C ASN A 8 -9.04 3.60 -7.22
N THR A 9 -9.92 4.43 -6.65
CA THR A 9 -10.95 5.15 -7.43
C THR A 9 -10.47 6.51 -7.93
N GLY A 10 -9.25 6.92 -7.57
CA GLY A 10 -8.63 8.13 -8.07
C GLY A 10 -8.31 8.07 -9.56
N LYS A 11 -7.91 9.21 -10.13
CA LYS A 11 -7.59 9.33 -11.57
C LYS A 11 -6.23 8.73 -11.97
N SER A 12 -5.51 8.09 -11.04
CA SER A 12 -4.18 7.55 -11.34
C SER A 12 -4.30 6.14 -11.90
N ALA A 13 -4.06 5.98 -13.20
CA ALA A 13 -3.92 4.67 -13.83
C ALA A 13 -2.62 3.95 -13.40
N VAL A 14 -1.67 4.68 -12.82
CA VAL A 14 -0.36 4.15 -12.40
C VAL A 14 -0.49 3.31 -11.12
N TYR A 15 -1.41 3.68 -10.23
CA TYR A 15 -1.60 3.02 -8.93
C TYR A 15 -3.01 2.40 -8.86
N PRO A 16 -3.23 1.20 -9.43
CA PRO A 16 -4.56 0.60 -9.49
C PRO A 16 -5.09 0.16 -8.12
N LEU A 17 -4.22 -0.09 -7.15
CA LEU A 17 -4.57 -0.60 -5.83
C LEU A 17 -3.93 0.24 -4.72
N LEU A 18 -4.60 0.27 -3.56
CA LEU A 18 -4.17 0.96 -2.34
C LEU A 18 -4.26 -0.02 -1.16
N ILE A 19 -3.23 -0.08 -0.31
CA ILE A 19 -3.29 -0.84 0.94
C ILE A 19 -3.54 0.10 2.13
N ASP A 20 -4.57 -0.19 2.94
CA ASP A 20 -4.85 0.54 4.19
C ASP A 20 -3.86 0.11 5.28
N VAL A 21 -3.13 1.05 5.88
CA VAL A 21 -2.20 0.77 6.99
C VAL A 21 -2.68 1.35 8.32
N THR A 22 -3.84 2.00 8.33
CA THR A 22 -4.43 2.62 9.52
C THR A 22 -4.82 1.54 10.52
N SER A 23 -4.36 1.67 11.77
CA SER A 23 -4.79 0.78 12.86
C SER A 23 -6.29 0.87 13.06
N ASP A 24 -6.95 -0.28 13.22
CA ASP A 24 -8.40 -0.35 13.46
C ASP A 24 -8.78 0.19 14.87
N ILE A 25 -7.80 0.38 15.77
CA ILE A 25 -7.99 1.04 17.08
C ILE A 25 -8.31 2.53 16.90
N ILE A 26 -7.81 3.14 15.82
CA ILE A 26 -8.09 4.53 15.47
C ILE A 26 -9.52 4.58 14.91
N GLY A 27 -10.49 4.46 15.80
CA GLY A 27 -11.90 4.27 15.49
C GLY A 27 -12.45 5.36 14.57
N GLN A 28 -13.16 4.91 13.53
CA GLN A 28 -14.01 5.68 12.62
C GLN A 28 -13.53 7.09 12.23
N LEU A 29 -12.24 7.26 11.96
CA LEU A 29 -11.83 8.39 11.13
C LEU A 29 -12.41 8.17 9.72
N ASN A 30 -13.05 9.21 9.18
CA ASN A 30 -13.45 9.26 7.76
C ASN A 30 -12.25 9.32 6.80
N ARG A 31 -11.04 8.98 7.29
CA ARG A 31 -9.79 8.98 6.55
C ARG A 31 -9.02 7.69 6.83
N ARG A 32 -8.27 7.25 5.83
CA ARG A 32 -7.35 6.12 5.92
C ARG A 32 -5.97 6.58 5.45
N ILE A 33 -4.93 6.17 6.17
CA ILE A 33 -3.56 6.23 5.69
C ILE A 33 -3.38 5.00 4.80
N VAL A 34 -3.02 5.25 3.54
CA VAL A 34 -2.83 4.22 2.53
C VAL A 34 -1.47 4.32 1.88
N ILE A 35 -0.99 3.21 1.35
CA ILE A 35 0.19 3.16 0.49
C ILE A 35 -0.26 2.69 -0.90
N PRO A 36 0.11 3.38 -1.99
CA PRO A 36 -0.21 2.91 -3.32
C PRO A 36 0.62 1.69 -3.72
N LEU A 37 -0.02 0.79 -4.47
CA LEU A 37 0.59 -0.40 -5.03
C LEU A 37 0.80 -0.21 -6.53
N LEU A 38 2.03 -0.34 -6.98
CA LEU A 38 2.43 -0.24 -8.38
C LEU A 38 2.69 -1.66 -8.93
N PRO A 39 2.02 -2.10 -10.02
CA PRO A 39 2.38 -3.36 -10.66
C PRO A 39 3.87 -3.39 -10.98
N VAL A 40 4.56 -4.48 -10.63
CA VAL A 40 6.04 -4.55 -10.71
C VAL A 40 6.56 -4.27 -12.14
N GLY A 41 5.83 -4.68 -13.17
CA GLY A 41 6.17 -4.44 -14.57
C GLY A 41 6.08 -2.97 -15.02
N MET A 42 5.48 -2.10 -14.21
CA MET A 42 5.42 -0.65 -14.44
C MET A 42 6.48 0.13 -13.64
N TYR A 43 7.29 -0.55 -12.82
CA TYR A 43 8.36 0.09 -12.06
C TYR A 43 9.44 0.62 -13.02
N PRO A 44 9.92 1.87 -12.87
CA PRO A 44 10.96 2.42 -13.74
C PRO A 44 12.23 1.58 -13.75
N ASN A 45 12.90 1.51 -14.91
CA ASN A 45 14.18 0.82 -15.04
C ASN A 45 15.19 1.38 -14.03
N GLY A 46 15.67 0.54 -13.11
CA GLY A 46 16.62 0.94 -12.08
C GLY A 46 16.66 -0.01 -10.90
N MET A 47 17.60 0.24 -9.97
CA MET A 47 17.67 -0.51 -8.73
C MET A 47 16.62 0.00 -7.75
N ARG A 48 15.70 -0.88 -7.35
CA ARG A 48 14.62 -0.56 -6.41
C ARG A 48 15.17 -0.58 -4.97
N PRO A 49 14.89 0.43 -4.12
CA PRO A 49 15.26 0.39 -2.71
C PRO A 49 14.34 -0.60 -1.99
N GLU A 50 14.72 -1.87 -1.95
CA GLU A 50 13.82 -2.97 -1.57
C GLU A 50 13.28 -2.85 -0.14
N ARG A 51 14.10 -2.32 0.77
CA ARG A 51 13.70 -2.03 2.15
C ARG A 51 12.59 -0.98 2.25
N LEU A 52 12.65 0.04 1.39
CA LEU A 52 11.66 1.12 1.34
C LEU A 52 10.42 0.71 0.55
N THR A 53 10.59 -0.11 -0.50
CA THR A 53 9.54 -0.44 -1.46
C THR A 53 9.43 -1.95 -1.65
N PRO A 54 8.94 -2.69 -0.65
CA PRO A 54 8.88 -4.14 -0.70
C PRO A 54 7.95 -4.64 -1.80
N LEU A 55 8.19 -5.88 -2.25
CA LEU A 55 7.29 -6.60 -3.15
C LEU A 55 6.31 -7.44 -2.33
N ILE A 56 5.06 -7.41 -2.75
CA ILE A 56 4.00 -8.28 -2.26
C ILE A 56 3.30 -8.94 -3.44
N ARG A 57 2.82 -10.16 -3.25
CA ARG A 57 2.03 -10.89 -4.25
C ARG A 57 0.59 -10.97 -3.76
N LEU A 58 -0.36 -10.60 -4.62
CA LEU A 58 -1.77 -10.56 -4.26
C LEU A 58 -2.52 -11.78 -4.81
N VAL A 59 -3.82 -11.85 -4.55
CA VAL A 59 -4.70 -12.99 -4.88
C VAL A 59 -4.87 -13.23 -6.39
N ASP A 60 -4.48 -12.27 -7.22
CA ASP A 60 -4.43 -12.37 -8.69
C ASP A 60 -3.11 -12.96 -9.21
N ASP A 61 -2.23 -13.45 -8.31
CA ASP A 61 -0.87 -13.95 -8.58
C ASP A 61 0.08 -12.91 -9.19
N ASN A 62 -0.30 -11.63 -9.19
CA ASN A 62 0.55 -10.54 -9.65
C ASN A 62 1.38 -9.96 -8.50
N GLU A 63 2.58 -9.48 -8.85
CA GLU A 63 3.47 -8.79 -7.92
C GLU A 63 3.32 -7.28 -8.01
N TYR A 64 3.28 -6.66 -6.83
CA TYR A 64 3.12 -5.23 -6.66
C TYR A 64 4.23 -4.68 -5.77
N VAL A 65 4.75 -3.53 -6.15
CA VAL A 65 5.66 -2.73 -5.35
C VAL A 65 4.83 -1.87 -4.39
N VAL A 66 5.09 -2.00 -3.10
CA VAL A 66 4.51 -1.14 -2.06
C VAL A 66 5.27 0.19 -2.08
N MET A 67 4.67 1.24 -2.64
CA MET A 67 5.32 2.54 -2.84
C MET A 67 5.30 3.35 -1.54
N THR A 68 6.00 2.89 -0.50
CA THR A 68 5.89 3.43 0.88
C THR A 68 6.13 4.94 0.99
N HIS A 69 7.00 5.51 0.16
CA HIS A 69 7.27 6.95 0.13
C HIS A 69 6.11 7.80 -0.44
N GLU A 70 5.16 7.16 -1.14
CA GLU A 70 3.94 7.77 -1.68
C GLU A 70 2.74 7.60 -0.71
N MET A 71 3.01 7.21 0.55
CA MET A 71 1.98 7.06 1.55
C MET A 71 1.22 8.37 1.78
N ALA A 72 -0.10 8.28 1.84
CA ALA A 72 -0.96 9.44 1.99
C ALA A 72 -2.19 9.15 2.85
N SER A 73 -2.71 10.19 3.49
CA SER A 73 -4.05 10.14 4.10
C SER A 73 -5.09 10.49 3.05
N ILE A 74 -6.09 9.63 2.84
CA ILE A 74 -7.22 9.86 1.92
C ILE A 74 -8.56 9.73 2.65
N PRO A 75 -9.66 10.32 2.15
CA PRO A 75 -10.99 10.02 2.65
C PRO A 75 -11.33 8.53 2.50
N ALA A 76 -11.93 7.91 3.51
CA ALA A 76 -12.32 6.50 3.47
C ALA A 76 -13.28 6.20 2.31
N ARG A 77 -14.14 7.16 1.96
CA ARG A 77 -15.06 7.08 0.79
C ARG A 77 -14.36 7.04 -0.57
N SER A 78 -13.06 7.34 -0.63
CA SER A 78 -12.25 7.27 -1.86
C SER A 78 -11.64 5.88 -2.08
N LEU A 79 -11.72 4.98 -1.09
CA LEU A 79 -11.41 3.57 -1.29
C LEU A 79 -12.55 2.93 -2.11
N GLY A 80 -12.17 2.18 -3.14
CA GLY A 80 -13.14 1.42 -3.92
C GLY A 80 -13.43 0.06 -3.31
N ALA A 81 -13.70 -0.93 -4.15
CA ALA A 81 -13.99 -2.28 -3.71
C ALA A 81 -12.78 -2.89 -2.99
N ALA A 82 -13.05 -3.65 -1.92
CA ALA A 82 -12.04 -4.49 -1.30
C ALA A 82 -11.58 -5.55 -2.31
N PHE A 83 -10.27 -5.66 -2.49
CA PHE A 83 -9.64 -6.59 -3.42
C PHE A 83 -9.21 -7.87 -2.70
N CYS A 84 -8.39 -7.74 -1.65
CA CYS A 84 -7.98 -8.87 -0.82
C CYS A 84 -7.43 -8.43 0.55
N ASP A 85 -7.25 -9.40 1.44
CA ASP A 85 -6.47 -9.22 2.67
C ASP A 85 -4.97 -9.45 2.38
N ALA A 86 -4.11 -8.56 2.87
CA ALA A 86 -2.66 -8.63 2.75
C ALA A 86 -1.98 -8.62 4.14
N SER A 87 -2.69 -9.08 5.18
CA SER A 87 -2.20 -9.06 6.56
C SER A 87 -0.95 -9.93 6.78
N SER A 88 -0.73 -10.94 5.94
CA SER A 88 0.50 -11.75 5.91
C SER A 88 1.77 -10.91 5.67
N TYR A 89 1.65 -9.78 4.96
CA TYR A 89 2.74 -8.86 4.68
C TYR A 89 2.92 -7.77 5.74
N ARG A 90 2.16 -7.83 6.85
CA ARG A 90 2.19 -6.83 7.94
C ARG A 90 3.60 -6.45 8.37
N LYS A 91 4.46 -7.44 8.65
CA LYS A 91 5.83 -7.17 9.11
C LYS A 91 6.62 -6.40 8.07
N GLN A 92 6.62 -6.89 6.83
CA GLN A 92 7.36 -6.28 5.71
C GLN A 92 6.92 -4.84 5.44
N ILE A 93 5.61 -4.57 5.49
CA ILE A 93 5.06 -3.21 5.30
C ILE A 93 5.46 -2.31 6.47
N LYS A 94 5.34 -2.77 7.72
CA LYS A 94 5.76 -1.99 8.89
C LYS A 94 7.24 -1.67 8.85
N ASP A 95 8.09 -2.64 8.56
CA ASP A 95 9.54 -2.44 8.46
C ASP A 95 9.88 -1.38 7.39
N ALA A 96 9.12 -1.31 6.29
CA ALA A 96 9.30 -0.28 5.26
C ALA A 96 8.85 1.12 5.71
N ILE A 97 7.76 1.20 6.50
CA ILE A 97 7.31 2.46 7.11
C ILE A 97 8.33 2.94 8.14
N ASP A 98 8.81 2.05 9.00
CA ASP A 98 9.84 2.36 10.00
C ASP A 98 11.13 2.80 9.28
N PHE A 99 11.54 2.14 8.20
CA PHE A 99 12.67 2.54 7.37
C PHE A 99 12.47 3.92 6.69
N LEU A 100 11.26 4.26 6.25
CA LEU A 100 10.96 5.59 5.70
C LEU A 100 11.16 6.69 6.76
N LEU A 101 10.84 6.42 8.02
CA LEU A 101 10.89 7.40 9.11
C LEU A 101 12.29 7.51 9.73
N ASP A 102 12.92 6.37 10.03
CA ASP A 102 14.15 6.32 10.83
C ASP A 102 15.39 5.92 10.03
N GLY A 103 15.23 5.44 8.79
CA GLY A 103 16.33 5.10 7.88
C GLY A 103 17.17 3.88 8.27
N ILE A 104 16.85 3.21 9.39
CA ILE A 104 17.58 2.06 9.93
C ILE A 104 16.89 0.74 9.72
#